data_AF-A0AAV6UFP7-F1
#
_entry.id   AF-A0AAV6UFP7-F1
#
_cell.length_a   1.000
_cell.length_b   1.000
_cell.length_c   1.000
_cell.angle_alpha   90.00
_cell.angle_beta   90.00
_cell.angle_gamma   90.00
#
_symmetry.space_group_name_H-M   'P 1'
#
loop_
_entity.id
_entity.type
_entity.pdbx_description
1 polymer ?
#
loop_
_entity_poly.entity_id
_entity_poly.type
_entity_poly.pdbx_seq_one_letter_code
_entity_poly.pdbx_strand_id
1 'polypeptide(L)'
;MAKLMKHVAQEKKIKVQLNFFPAGLATPWEHSGCHKVGHSRSIRIPGCVVFDITTNACRGFCSSFSTPSPEWIVRSNHRQSVWSVGQCCNIMETEDVYVEVMCLGGMKELVFKSAKTCSCYHCKKE
;
A
#
# COMPACT_ATOMS: atom_id res chain seq x y z
N MET A 1 8.56 44.75 39.02
CA MET A 1 7.28 44.27 38.48
C MET A 1 7.55 43.45 37.22
N ALA A 2 7.14 42.17 37.24
CA ALA A 2 7.06 41.19 36.15
C ALA A 2 8.34 40.76 35.37
N LYS A 3 8.89 39.65 35.85
CA LYS A 3 9.70 38.65 35.11
C LYS A 3 8.74 37.78 34.28
N LEU A 4 8.95 37.61 32.97
CA LEU A 4 8.41 36.47 32.20
C LEU A 4 9.23 36.24 30.92
N MET A 5 10.26 35.40 31.01
CA MET A 5 10.31 34.08 30.35
C MET A 5 10.08 34.10 28.83
N LYS A 6 11.16 34.22 28.04
CA LYS A 6 11.19 33.70 26.66
C LYS A 6 11.98 32.40 26.69
N HIS A 7 11.28 31.31 26.99
CA HIS A 7 11.81 29.95 26.92
C HIS A 7 11.96 29.53 25.46
N VAL A 8 13.20 29.17 25.09
CA VAL A 8 13.57 27.95 24.36
C VAL A 8 12.82 27.68 23.04
N ALA A 9 13.35 28.20 21.93
CA ALA A 9 13.20 27.55 20.62
C ALA A 9 14.39 26.59 20.45
N GLN A 10 14.27 25.38 20.99
CA GLN A 10 15.24 24.32 20.76
C GLN A 10 14.87 23.64 19.45
N GLU A 11 15.66 23.86 18.40
CA GLU A 11 15.63 23.04 17.19
C GLU A 11 15.91 21.59 17.61
N LYS A 12 14.87 20.78 17.78
CA LYS A 12 15.02 19.33 17.86
C LYS A 12 15.42 18.86 16.46
N LYS A 13 16.73 18.92 16.16
CA LYS A 13 17.33 18.06 15.13
C LYS A 13 17.10 16.64 15.60
N ILE A 14 16.04 16.01 15.08
CA ILE A 14 15.83 14.58 15.19
C ILE A 14 17.05 13.96 14.49
N LYS A 15 18.03 13.54 15.30
CA LYS A 15 19.17 12.78 14.83
C LYS A 15 18.61 11.39 14.51
N VAL A 16 18.13 11.21 13.28
CA VAL A 16 17.78 9.88 12.77
C VAL A 16 19.09 9.11 12.76
N GLN A 17 19.27 8.27 13.78
CA GLN A 17 20.34 7.30 13.82
C GLN A 17 20.01 6.28 12.71
N LEU A 18 20.59 6.50 11.53
CA LEU A 18 20.57 5.53 10.44
C LEU A 18 21.35 4.31 10.91
N ASN A 19 20.66 3.37 11.55
CA ASN A 19 21.19 2.05 11.79
C ASN A 19 21.44 1.43 10.40
N PHE A 20 22.72 1.31 10.04
CA PHE A 20 23.15 0.57 8.86
C PHE A 20 22.87 -0.92 9.14
N PHE A 21 21.70 -1.38 8.73
CA PHE A 21 21.40 -2.81 8.65
C PHE A 21 22.20 -3.42 7.48
N PRO A 22 22.76 -4.63 7.62
CA PRO A 22 23.53 -5.25 6.55
C PRO A 22 22.60 -5.48 5.34
N ALA A 23 23.03 -4.99 4.18
CA ALA A 23 22.34 -5.18 2.91
C ALA A 23 22.54 -6.62 2.42
N GLY A 24 21.79 -7.56 3.00
CA GLY A 24 21.75 -8.94 2.54
C GLY A 24 20.39 -9.52 2.90
N LEU A 25 19.61 -9.92 1.89
CA LEU A 25 18.23 -10.43 1.91
C LEU A 25 17.09 -9.43 1.60
N ALA A 26 17.38 -8.22 1.11
CA ALA A 26 16.31 -7.32 0.67
C ALA A 26 15.63 -7.88 -0.59
N THR A 27 14.33 -8.14 -0.53
CA THR A 27 13.55 -8.57 -1.70
C THR A 27 13.39 -7.41 -2.67
N PRO A 28 13.28 -7.65 -4.00
CA PRO A 28 13.27 -6.56 -4.99
C PRO A 28 12.15 -5.52 -4.80
N TRP A 29 11.09 -5.82 -4.06
CA TRP A 29 10.00 -4.88 -3.80
C TRP A 29 10.22 -4.01 -2.56
N GLU A 30 11.27 -4.25 -1.76
CA GLU A 30 11.56 -3.54 -0.49
C GLU A 30 12.22 -2.17 -0.67
N HIS A 31 11.96 -1.51 -1.80
CA HIS A 31 12.38 -0.15 -2.08
C HIS A 31 11.20 0.70 -2.58
N SER A 32 11.39 2.02 -2.66
CA SER A 32 10.36 2.94 -3.14
C SER A 32 9.83 2.53 -4.52
N GLY A 33 8.54 2.74 -4.74
CA GLY A 33 7.84 2.34 -5.95
C GLY A 33 6.79 1.25 -5.70
N CYS A 34 6.12 0.84 -6.76
CA CYS A 34 5.06 -0.17 -6.73
C CYS A 34 5.40 -1.30 -7.70
N HIS A 35 5.52 -2.52 -7.19
CA HIS A 35 6.17 -3.62 -7.88
C HIS A 35 5.22 -4.80 -8.04
N LYS A 36 5.32 -5.48 -9.20
CA LYS A 36 4.65 -6.75 -9.43
C LYS A 36 5.43 -7.87 -8.74
N VAL A 37 4.74 -8.65 -7.91
CA VAL A 37 5.32 -9.75 -7.14
C VAL A 37 4.46 -11.00 -7.25
N GLY A 38 5.06 -12.18 -7.17
CA GLY A 38 4.31 -13.43 -7.05
C GLY A 38 3.65 -13.55 -5.68
N HIS A 39 2.42 -14.04 -5.65
CA HIS A 39 1.66 -14.29 -4.42
C HIS A 39 0.92 -15.61 -4.52
N SER A 40 1.25 -16.54 -3.62
CA SER A 40 0.60 -17.84 -3.51
C SER A 40 -0.34 -17.86 -2.32
N ARG A 41 -1.54 -18.40 -2.51
CA ARG A 41 -2.53 -18.57 -1.43
C ARG A 41 -3.32 -19.85 -1.60
N SER A 42 -3.75 -20.41 -0.47
CA SER A 42 -4.63 -21.58 -0.45
C SER A 42 -6.09 -21.16 -0.60
N ILE A 43 -6.77 -21.75 -1.59
CA ILE A 43 -8.16 -21.47 -1.95
C ILE A 43 -9.06 -22.55 -1.36
N ARG A 44 -10.12 -22.10 -0.70
CA ARG A 44 -11.15 -22.97 -0.14
C ARG A 44 -12.51 -22.53 -0.66
N ILE A 45 -13.09 -23.35 -1.54
CA ILE A 45 -14.43 -23.14 -2.09
C ILE A 45 -15.31 -24.29 -1.58
N PRO A 46 -16.48 -24.00 -0.95
CA PRO A 46 -17.39 -25.04 -0.49
C PRO A 46 -17.75 -26.04 -1.60
N GLY A 47 -17.58 -27.33 -1.31
CA GLY A 47 -17.86 -28.41 -2.26
C GLY A 47 -16.77 -28.64 -3.32
N CYS A 48 -15.60 -28.00 -3.21
CA CYS A 48 -14.43 -28.26 -4.05
C CYS A 48 -13.24 -28.70 -3.19
N VAL A 49 -12.29 -29.43 -3.80
CA VAL A 49 -11.02 -29.73 -3.13
C VAL A 49 -10.26 -28.44 -2.84
N VAL A 50 -9.49 -28.41 -1.74
CA VAL A 50 -8.61 -27.28 -1.42
C VAL A 50 -7.42 -27.32 -2.36
N PHE A 51 -7.04 -26.18 -2.92
CA PHE A 51 -5.92 -26.05 -3.85
C PHE A 51 -5.17 -24.74 -3.63
N ASP A 52 -3.90 -24.71 -4.00
CA ASP A 52 -3.11 -23.49 -3.96
C ASP A 52 -3.09 -22.84 -5.35
N ILE A 53 -3.18 -21.51 -5.38
CA ILE A 53 -3.01 -20.72 -6.60
C ILE A 53 -1.88 -19.73 -6.41
N THR A 54 -1.07 -19.58 -7.46
CA THR A 54 -0.05 -18.54 -7.54
C THR A 54 -0.45 -17.53 -8.61
N THR A 55 -0.67 -16.29 -8.20
CA THR A 55 -0.96 -15.17 -9.10
C THR A 55 0.04 -14.04 -8.88
N ASN A 56 0.05 -13.06 -9.78
CA ASN A 56 0.77 -11.82 -9.55
C ASN A 56 -0.08 -10.86 -8.70
N ALA A 57 0.58 -10.11 -7.82
CA ALA A 57 0.01 -9.06 -6.99
C ALA A 57 0.89 -7.81 -7.03
N CYS A 58 0.39 -6.68 -6.52
CA CYS A 58 1.15 -5.45 -6.40
C CYS A 58 1.59 -5.21 -4.95
N ARG A 59 2.87 -4.91 -4.75
CA ARG A 59 3.45 -4.60 -3.45
C ARG A 59 4.49 -3.49 -3.58
N GLY A 60 4.48 -2.54 -2.65
CA GLY A 60 5.48 -1.48 -2.64
C GLY A 60 5.11 -0.29 -1.77
N PHE A 61 5.93 0.75 -1.85
CA PHE A 61 5.84 1.97 -1.06
C PHE A 61 5.63 3.18 -1.97
N CYS A 62 4.46 3.81 -1.85
CA CYS A 62 4.08 4.98 -2.62
C CYS A 62 4.15 6.26 -1.78
N SER A 63 4.38 7.39 -2.46
CA SER A 63 4.50 8.69 -1.81
C SER A 63 3.21 9.10 -1.11
N SER A 64 3.35 9.58 0.13
CA SER A 64 2.28 10.24 0.86
C SER A 64 2.86 11.39 1.68
N PHE A 65 2.09 12.47 1.81
CA PHE A 65 2.50 13.64 2.56
C PHE A 65 1.29 14.44 3.04
N SER A 66 1.52 15.28 4.05
CA SER A 66 0.53 16.17 4.62
C SER A 66 1.10 17.57 4.76
N THR A 67 0.31 18.57 4.42
CA THR A 67 0.65 19.99 4.60
C THR A 67 -0.46 20.69 5.36
N PRO A 68 -0.18 21.84 5.99
CA PRO A 68 -1.26 22.75 6.38
C PRO A 68 -2.17 23.03 5.18
N SER A 69 -3.47 23.07 5.42
CA SER A 69 -4.44 23.43 4.38
C SER A 69 -4.20 24.86 3.88
N PRO A 70 -4.42 25.14 2.59
CA PRO A 70 -4.32 26.50 2.07
C PRO A 70 -5.41 27.39 2.67
N GLU A 71 -5.12 28.69 2.80
CA GLU A 71 -5.98 29.69 3.47
C GLU A 71 -7.44 29.68 2.97
N TRP A 72 -7.67 29.46 1.68
CA TRP A 72 -9.02 29.43 1.10
C TRP A 72 -9.86 28.21 1.56
N ILE A 73 -9.22 27.05 1.81
CA ILE A 73 -9.87 25.89 2.45
C ILE A 73 -10.16 26.23 3.91
N VAL A 74 -9.20 26.81 4.62
CA VAL A 74 -9.36 27.11 6.06
C VAL A 74 -10.45 28.14 6.29
N ARG A 75 -10.59 29.14 5.42
CA ARG A 75 -11.63 30.18 5.50
C ARG A 75 -13.03 29.64 5.19
N SER A 76 -13.15 28.66 4.30
CA SER A 76 -14.44 28.03 3.98
C SER A 76 -14.81 26.92 4.96
N ASN A 77 -13.80 26.24 5.52
CA ASN A 77 -13.94 25.18 6.50
C ASN A 77 -12.81 25.23 7.54
N HIS A 78 -13.03 25.98 8.61
CA HIS A 78 -12.07 26.14 9.71
C HIS A 78 -11.67 24.82 10.39
N ARG A 79 -12.44 23.74 10.19
CA ARG A 79 -12.12 22.41 10.73
C ARG A 79 -11.14 21.62 9.87
N GLN A 80 -10.88 22.02 8.63
CA GLN A 80 -9.95 21.35 7.72
C GLN A 80 -8.60 22.07 7.71
N SER A 81 -7.85 22.00 8.81
CA SER A 81 -6.53 22.66 8.96
C SER A 81 -5.37 21.91 8.31
N VAL A 82 -5.56 20.64 7.94
CA VAL A 82 -4.56 19.78 7.31
C VAL A 82 -5.10 19.20 6.01
N TRP A 83 -4.27 19.23 4.97
CA TRP A 83 -4.51 18.58 3.69
C TRP A 83 -3.50 17.46 3.49
N SER A 84 -3.97 16.27 3.13
CA SER A 84 -3.13 15.09 2.93
C SER A 84 -3.31 14.53 1.53
N VAL A 85 -2.21 14.12 0.91
CA VAL A 85 -2.19 13.39 -0.35
C VAL A 85 -1.58 12.02 -0.09
N GLY A 86 -2.32 10.98 -0.47
CA GLY A 86 -1.89 9.60 -0.36
C GLY A 86 -2.01 8.88 -1.69
N GLN A 87 -0.97 8.15 -2.07
CA GLN A 87 -0.99 7.18 -3.15
C GLN A 87 -0.86 5.77 -2.59
N CYS A 88 -1.54 4.82 -3.21
CA CYS A 88 -1.50 3.41 -2.88
C CYS A 88 -0.92 2.63 -4.06
N CYS A 89 -0.21 1.53 -3.75
CA CYS A 89 0.28 0.61 -4.75
C CYS A 89 -0.89 -0.25 -5.25
N ASN A 90 -1.26 -0.10 -6.52
CA ASN A 90 -2.49 -0.66 -7.08
C ASN A 90 -2.22 -1.51 -8.33
N ILE A 91 -3.12 -2.44 -8.62
CA ILE A 91 -3.18 -3.17 -9.88
C ILE A 91 -3.79 -2.23 -10.93
N MET A 92 -3.05 -1.98 -12.02
CA MET A 92 -3.49 -1.09 -13.09
C MET A 92 -4.13 -1.87 -14.25
N GLU A 93 -3.60 -3.07 -14.53
CA GLU A 93 -4.15 -4.01 -15.49
C GLU A 93 -4.17 -5.41 -14.88
N THR A 94 -5.20 -6.19 -15.22
CA THR A 94 -5.33 -7.60 -14.81
C THR A 94 -5.21 -8.54 -16.00
N GLU A 95 -4.73 -9.74 -15.72
CA GLU A 95 -4.81 -10.91 -16.60
C GLU A 95 -5.58 -12.04 -15.90
N ASP A 96 -6.10 -12.97 -16.68
CA ASP A 96 -6.94 -14.06 -16.19
C ASP A 96 -6.12 -15.35 -16.08
N VAL A 97 -6.23 -16.00 -14.93
CA VAL A 97 -5.60 -17.29 -14.64
C VAL A 97 -6.70 -18.32 -14.49
N TYR A 98 -6.73 -19.28 -15.42
CA TYR A 98 -7.71 -20.36 -15.48
C TYR A 98 -7.18 -21.57 -14.70
N VAL A 99 -8.02 -22.13 -13.83
CA VAL A 99 -7.68 -23.31 -13.02
C VAL A 99 -8.83 -24.29 -13.06
N GLU A 100 -8.54 -25.54 -13.40
CA GLU A 100 -9.50 -26.64 -13.32
C GLU A 100 -9.45 -27.28 -11.93
N VAL A 101 -10.60 -27.40 -11.27
CA VAL A 101 -10.71 -27.95 -9.92
C VAL A 101 -11.81 -29.01 -9.85
N MET A 102 -11.54 -30.09 -9.11
CA MET A 102 -12.54 -31.11 -8.81
C MET A 102 -13.49 -30.63 -7.71
N CYS A 103 -14.79 -30.64 -8.00
CA CYS A 103 -15.85 -30.36 -7.05
C CYS A 103 -16.86 -31.51 -7.00
N LEU A 104 -17.79 -31.47 -6.04
CA LEU A 104 -18.83 -32.50 -5.87
C LEU A 104 -19.69 -32.72 -7.14
N GLY A 105 -19.79 -31.71 -8.01
CA GLY A 105 -20.49 -31.78 -9.30
C GLY A 105 -19.60 -32.09 -10.50
N GLY A 106 -18.37 -32.56 -10.28
CA GLY A 106 -17.37 -32.82 -11.33
C GLY A 106 -16.31 -31.72 -11.45
N MET A 107 -15.55 -31.76 -12.54
CA MET A 107 -14.52 -30.76 -12.85
C MET A 107 -15.18 -29.41 -13.19
N LYS A 108 -14.61 -28.34 -12.64
CA LYS A 108 -15.02 -26.96 -12.91
C LYS A 108 -13.81 -26.12 -13.26
N GLU A 109 -13.94 -25.29 -14.29
CA GLU A 109 -12.98 -24.23 -14.57
C GLU A 109 -13.33 -22.99 -13.75
N LEU A 110 -12.34 -22.45 -13.04
CA LEU A 110 -12.43 -21.22 -12.28
C LEU A 110 -11.44 -20.20 -12.82
N VAL A 111 -11.83 -18.93 -12.77
CA VAL A 111 -11.02 -17.82 -13.25
C VAL A 111 -10.61 -16.93 -12.07
N PHE A 112 -9.31 -16.66 -11.97
CA PHE A 112 -8.73 -15.76 -10.99
C PHE A 112 -8.07 -14.58 -11.68
N LYS A 113 -8.23 -13.38 -11.12
CA LYS A 113 -7.51 -12.20 -11.61
C LYS A 113 -6.09 -12.16 -11.05
N SER A 114 -5.13 -11.87 -11.91
CA SER A 114 -3.71 -11.72 -11.62
C SER A 114 -3.25 -10.33 -12.09
N ALA A 115 -2.31 -9.70 -11.37
CA ALA A 115 -1.80 -8.39 -11.75
C ALA A 115 -0.90 -8.47 -12.98
N LYS A 116 -1.23 -7.73 -14.04
CA LYS A 116 -0.37 -7.58 -15.22
C LYS A 116 0.62 -6.44 -15.03
N THR A 117 0.14 -5.30 -14.53
CA THR A 117 0.92 -4.08 -14.26
C THR A 117 0.55 -3.47 -12.90
N CYS A 118 1.51 -2.78 -12.28
CA CYS A 118 1.39 -2.17 -10.95
C CYS A 118 1.85 -0.71 -11.00
N SER A 119 1.15 0.19 -10.28
CA SER A 119 1.57 1.59 -10.17
C SER A 119 1.06 2.26 -8.89
N CYS A 120 1.72 3.34 -8.51
CA CYS A 120 1.24 4.24 -7.46
C CYS A 120 0.11 5.12 -8.01
N TYR A 121 -1.08 4.95 -7.45
CA TYR A 121 -2.26 5.72 -7.86
C TYR A 121 -3.10 6.14 -6.66
N HIS A 122 -4.16 6.92 -6.89
CA HIS A 122 -5.08 7.31 -5.82
C HIS A 122 -5.63 6.07 -5.12
N CYS A 123 -5.53 6.06 -3.79
CA CYS A 123 -6.11 5.02 -2.96
C CYS A 123 -7.62 4.95 -3.21
N LYS A 124 -8.10 3.85 -3.78
CA LYS A 124 -9.53 3.59 -3.91
C LYS A 124 -10.02 2.99 -2.60
N LYS A 125 -11.15 3.49 -2.12
CA LYS A 125 -11.93 2.83 -1.07
C LYS A 125 -13.04 2.08 -1.78
N GLU A 126 -12.96 0.76 -1.80
CA GLU A 126 -14.08 -0.10 -2.16
C GLU A 126 -14.99 -0.32 -0.95
#